data_AF-A0A4D6XB70-F1
#
_entry.id   AF-A0A4D6XB70-F1
#
_cell.length_a   1.000
_cell.length_b   1.000
_cell.length_c   1.000
_cell.angle_alpha   90.00
_cell.angle_beta   90.00
_cell.angle_gamma   90.00
#
_symmetry.space_group_name_H-M   'P 1'
#
loop_
_entity.id
_entity.type
_entity.pdbx_description
1 polymer ?
#
loop_
_entity_poly.entity_id
_entity_poly.type
_entity_poly.pdbx_seq_one_letter_code
_entity_poly.pdbx_strand_id
1 'polypeptide(L)'
;MLHRNNEPELSNPLSALMLIFGVDFNAGVWVLNSTIDSAADKKVYLDWSSYAKNESEDKLSEKYLLILKKIAGCLFVGLGASKNAPSTIKTKVYMISAFLTEAQRAGEHELSIITARKAQSIFSSMCDRVSRGGKLSASTLASRMNAIRLLYYLKAKVGTGLAVDPFPPRQQRRIQLNGRNKSFWEAPPEPVALHILKRSIEIVEDLGPDITRIFTKYFLGIQDAIERGNTTRKKISPYGKNAISGEAFSQCVRIPELKSFSACNPLHVAYLRKQLVTACFIVISYTVGARVSEIRRATSTSIRSVQHSSGEVLEYYHAARSKRNFRMYAKQNMEVSGEVPWVISPAASKAFKVLTKLTAPYRELGGIDSLWLVAGGNSLMAFNLSKVPSILSAS
;
A
#
# COMPACT_ATOMS: atom_id res chain seq x y z
N MET A 1 -18.11 -40.66 38.10
CA MET A 1 -18.49 -39.93 36.87
C MET A 1 -19.35 -38.75 37.27
N LEU A 2 -18.72 -37.59 37.49
CA LEU A 2 -19.41 -36.31 37.67
C LEU A 2 -19.04 -35.47 36.46
N HIS A 3 -20.04 -35.17 35.64
CA HIS A 3 -19.92 -34.23 34.54
C HIS A 3 -19.43 -32.90 35.08
N ARG A 4 -18.15 -32.58 34.82
CA ARG A 4 -17.70 -31.19 34.85
C ARG A 4 -18.46 -30.47 33.76
N ASN A 5 -19.47 -29.71 34.18
CA ASN A 5 -20.09 -28.71 33.35
C ASN A 5 -18.99 -27.80 32.81
N ASN A 6 -18.89 -27.74 31.48
CA ASN A 6 -18.21 -26.68 30.77
C ASN A 6 -18.90 -25.38 31.14
N GLU A 7 -18.42 -24.70 32.19
CA GLU A 7 -18.68 -23.28 32.33
C GLU A 7 -18.14 -22.61 31.05
N PRO A 8 -18.96 -21.82 30.32
CA PRO A 8 -18.46 -21.09 29.18
C PRO A 8 -17.35 -20.17 29.69
N GLU A 9 -16.13 -20.34 29.18
CA GLU A 9 -15.03 -19.42 29.40
C GLU A 9 -15.58 -18.00 29.25
N LEU A 10 -15.68 -17.30 30.38
CA LEU A 10 -16.09 -15.90 30.48
C LEU A 10 -15.53 -15.15 29.28
N SER A 11 -16.43 -14.68 28.43
CA SER A 11 -16.15 -14.05 27.14
C SER A 11 -14.90 -13.19 27.26
N ASN A 12 -13.80 -13.62 26.64
CA ASN A 12 -12.57 -12.84 26.61
C ASN A 12 -12.96 -11.40 26.23
N PRO A 13 -12.79 -10.38 27.10
CA PRO A 13 -13.30 -9.03 26.85
C PRO A 13 -12.74 -8.45 25.54
N LEU A 14 -11.59 -8.96 25.10
CA LEU A 14 -11.03 -8.63 23.79
C LEU A 14 -11.87 -9.16 22.62
N SER A 15 -12.45 -10.37 22.74
CA SER A 15 -13.31 -10.96 21.72
C SER A 15 -14.57 -10.12 21.50
N ALA A 16 -15.25 -9.73 22.58
CA ALA A 16 -16.40 -8.84 22.52
C ALA A 16 -16.06 -7.49 21.87
N LEU A 17 -14.91 -6.89 22.23
CA LEU A 17 -14.46 -5.63 21.63
C LEU A 17 -14.11 -5.77 20.14
N MET A 18 -13.60 -6.92 19.70
CA MET A 18 -13.28 -7.16 18.29
C MET A 18 -14.53 -7.39 17.44
N LEU A 19 -15.56 -8.03 18.00
CA LEU A 19 -16.86 -8.22 17.33
C LEU A 19 -17.54 -6.88 17.00
N ILE A 20 -17.35 -5.83 17.81
CA ILE A 20 -17.82 -4.46 17.49
C ILE A 20 -17.28 -3.97 16.15
N PHE A 21 -16.10 -4.46 15.73
CA PHE A 21 -15.47 -4.12 14.45
C PHE A 21 -15.68 -5.20 13.37
N GLY A 22 -16.61 -6.15 13.60
CA GLY A 22 -16.91 -7.24 12.67
C GLY A 22 -15.80 -8.28 12.53
N VAL A 23 -14.90 -8.38 13.51
CA VAL A 23 -13.81 -9.37 13.50
C VAL A 23 -14.05 -10.40 14.60
N ASP A 24 -14.30 -11.65 14.21
CA ASP A 24 -14.33 -12.77 15.14
C ASP A 24 -12.89 -13.13 15.57
N PHE A 25 -12.62 -13.05 16.87
CA PHE A 25 -11.33 -13.39 17.46
C PHE A 25 -10.93 -14.85 17.19
N ASN A 26 -11.90 -15.76 17.17
CA ASN A 26 -11.67 -17.19 17.02
C ASN A 26 -11.47 -17.61 15.55
N ALA A 27 -11.83 -16.76 14.60
CA ALA A 27 -11.65 -17.03 13.18
C ALA A 27 -10.19 -17.39 12.84
N GLY A 28 -10.02 -18.35 11.93
CA GLY A 28 -8.72 -18.77 11.41
C GLY A 28 -8.03 -17.68 10.59
N VAL A 29 -8.80 -16.77 9.99
CA VAL A 29 -8.30 -15.61 9.24
C VAL A 29 -9.03 -14.36 9.71
N TRP A 30 -8.27 -13.33 10.10
CA TRP A 30 -8.84 -12.01 10.33
C TRP A 30 -8.72 -11.15 9.07
N VAL A 31 -9.81 -10.49 8.71
CA VAL A 31 -9.85 -9.50 7.63
C VAL A 31 -9.95 -8.12 8.28
N LEU A 32 -8.84 -7.40 8.30
CA LEU A 32 -8.76 -6.09 8.94
C LEU A 32 -8.89 -4.98 7.87
N ASN A 33 -9.88 -4.10 8.04
CA ASN A 33 -10.12 -2.96 7.15
C ASN A 33 -9.71 -1.64 7.83
N SER A 34 -9.07 -0.72 7.08
CA SER A 34 -8.66 0.61 7.57
C SER A 34 -9.83 1.58 7.70
N THR A 35 -10.88 1.34 6.92
CA THR A 35 -12.15 2.09 6.85
C THR A 35 -13.23 1.16 6.32
N ILE A 36 -14.49 1.42 6.66
CA ILE A 36 -15.63 0.59 6.27
C ILE A 36 -15.83 0.57 4.73
N ASP A 37 -15.44 1.62 3.98
CA ASP A 37 -15.87 1.75 2.56
C ASP A 37 -14.80 2.13 1.50
N SER A 38 -13.51 2.22 1.82
CA SER A 38 -12.50 2.56 0.78
C SER A 38 -12.04 1.31 0.01
N ALA A 39 -12.61 1.06 -1.17
CA ALA A 39 -12.15 0.05 -2.12
C ALA A 39 -10.65 0.19 -2.54
N ALA A 40 -10.04 1.34 -2.27
CA ALA A 40 -8.65 1.65 -2.62
C ALA A 40 -7.61 1.05 -1.67
N ASP A 41 -7.99 0.63 -0.45
CA ASP A 41 -7.06 0.03 0.50
C ASP A 41 -7.13 -1.50 0.42
N LYS A 42 -5.99 -2.15 0.12
CA LYS A 42 -5.92 -3.62 0.14
C LYS A 42 -6.34 -4.13 1.52
N LYS A 43 -7.37 -4.99 1.55
CA LYS A 43 -7.77 -5.73 2.74
C LYS A 43 -6.54 -6.40 3.36
N VAL A 44 -6.35 -6.23 4.66
CA VAL A 44 -5.20 -6.82 5.36
C VAL A 44 -5.64 -8.12 6.01
N TYR A 45 -5.16 -9.21 5.44
CA TYR A 45 -5.40 -10.56 5.95
C TYR A 45 -4.32 -10.95 6.97
N LEU A 46 -4.77 -11.41 8.13
CA LEU A 46 -3.98 -12.15 9.11
C LEU A 46 -4.48 -13.58 9.14
N ASP A 47 -3.81 -14.45 8.40
CA ASP A 47 -4.06 -15.88 8.42
C ASP A 47 -3.27 -16.52 9.57
N TRP A 48 -3.98 -16.97 10.60
CA TRP A 48 -3.38 -17.54 11.80
C TRP A 48 -2.82 -18.93 11.57
N SER A 49 -3.32 -19.66 10.58
CA SER A 49 -2.82 -21.00 10.21
C SER A 49 -1.39 -20.95 9.66
N SER A 50 -1.01 -19.83 9.03
CA SER A 50 0.36 -19.59 8.57
C SER A 50 1.38 -19.54 9.73
N TYR A 51 0.92 -19.21 10.94
CA TYR A 51 1.75 -19.19 12.16
C TYR A 51 1.62 -20.47 13.01
N ALA A 52 0.58 -21.27 12.79
CA ALA A 52 0.22 -22.46 13.59
C ALA A 52 0.88 -23.75 13.08
N LYS A 53 1.46 -24.54 13.99
CA LYS A 53 2.22 -25.78 13.73
C LYS A 53 1.40 -26.78 12.89
N ASN A 54 2.00 -27.33 11.82
CA ASN A 54 1.50 -28.57 11.21
C ASN A 54 2.59 -29.65 11.15
N GLU A 55 3.87 -29.34 10.88
CA GLU A 55 4.92 -30.37 10.88
C GLU A 55 6.37 -29.83 10.85
N SER A 56 6.60 -28.53 10.64
CA SER A 56 7.94 -27.92 10.66
C SER A 56 8.32 -27.30 12.02
N GLU A 57 9.61 -27.35 12.38
CA GLU A 57 10.21 -26.77 13.61
C GLU A 57 10.06 -25.23 13.75
N ASP A 58 9.50 -24.57 12.73
CA ASP A 58 9.49 -23.11 12.57
C ASP A 58 8.17 -22.44 12.94
N LYS A 59 7.18 -23.20 13.42
CA LYS A 59 5.85 -22.69 13.74
C LYS A 59 5.57 -22.60 15.25
N LEU A 60 4.66 -21.71 15.64
CA LEU A 60 4.39 -21.38 17.05
C LEU A 60 3.54 -22.47 17.73
N SER A 61 3.82 -22.73 19.01
CA SER A 61 2.91 -23.45 19.90
C SER A 61 1.58 -22.72 20.05
N GLU A 62 0.51 -23.45 20.38
CA GLU A 62 -0.83 -22.87 20.59
C GLU A 62 -0.82 -21.75 21.63
N LYS A 63 -0.04 -21.92 22.71
CA LYS A 63 0.15 -20.90 23.75
C LYS A 63 0.73 -19.60 23.18
N TYR A 64 1.78 -19.67 22.36
CA TYR A 64 2.39 -18.49 21.74
C TYR A 64 1.53 -17.89 20.64
N LEU A 65 0.80 -18.72 19.90
CA LEU A 65 -0.16 -18.25 18.91
C LEU A 65 -1.30 -17.46 19.58
N LEU A 66 -1.81 -17.93 20.71
CA LEU A 66 -2.85 -17.23 21.48
C LEU A 66 -2.34 -15.90 22.03
N ILE A 67 -1.11 -15.84 22.56
CA ILE A 67 -0.47 -14.59 22.99
C ILE A 67 -0.37 -13.61 21.82
N LEU A 68 0.09 -14.08 20.66
CA LEU A 68 0.23 -13.27 19.45
C LEU A 68 -1.12 -12.73 18.97
N LYS A 69 -2.17 -13.57 18.95
CA LYS A 69 -3.55 -13.17 18.65
C LYS A 69 -4.04 -12.09 19.62
N LYS A 70 -3.87 -12.30 20.92
CA LYS A 70 -4.29 -11.32 21.95
C LYS A 70 -3.57 -9.98 21.79
N ILE A 71 -2.27 -9.99 21.48
CA ILE A 71 -1.52 -8.75 21.18
C ILE A 71 -2.08 -8.06 19.93
N ALA A 72 -2.30 -8.81 18.84
CA ALA A 72 -2.86 -8.25 17.61
C ALA A 72 -4.23 -7.61 17.86
N GLY A 73 -5.11 -8.30 18.62
CA GLY A 73 -6.39 -7.77 19.04
C GLY A 73 -6.24 -6.50 19.86
N CYS A 74 -5.35 -6.47 20.86
CA CYS A 74 -5.10 -5.27 21.68
C CYS A 74 -4.64 -4.07 20.81
N LEU A 75 -3.81 -4.30 19.79
CA LEU A 75 -3.38 -3.25 18.87
C LEU A 75 -4.51 -2.78 17.94
N PHE A 76 -5.42 -3.68 17.57
CA PHE A 76 -6.57 -3.40 16.72
C PHE A 76 -7.61 -2.55 17.45
N VAL A 77 -7.99 -2.95 18.67
CA VAL A 77 -9.00 -2.23 19.46
C VAL A 77 -8.44 -1.00 20.16
N GLY A 78 -7.11 -0.86 20.25
CA GLY A 78 -6.41 0.32 20.77
C GLY A 78 -6.04 0.26 22.26
N LEU A 79 -6.01 -0.94 22.86
CA LEU A 79 -5.61 -1.16 24.25
C LEU A 79 -4.11 -0.94 24.52
N GLY A 80 -3.30 -0.78 23.47
CA GLY A 80 -1.86 -0.45 23.54
C GLY A 80 -1.55 1.04 23.40
N ALA A 81 -2.33 1.91 24.06
CA ALA A 81 -2.32 3.38 24.00
C ALA A 81 -2.96 4.04 22.77
N SER A 82 -3.00 3.40 21.61
CA SER A 82 -3.76 3.88 20.44
C SER A 82 -4.08 2.75 19.47
N LYS A 83 -5.17 2.90 18.71
CA LYS A 83 -5.49 2.01 17.57
C LYS A 83 -4.40 2.09 16.50
N ASN A 84 -3.96 0.93 16.03
CA ASN A 84 -2.98 0.84 14.94
C ASN A 84 -3.67 0.55 13.61
N ALA A 85 -3.11 1.07 12.52
CA ALA A 85 -3.57 0.71 11.18
C ALA A 85 -3.36 -0.79 10.90
N PRO A 86 -4.25 -1.46 10.15
CA PRO A 86 -4.16 -2.89 9.86
C PRO A 86 -2.79 -3.38 9.34
N SER A 87 -2.18 -2.63 8.42
CA SER A 87 -0.85 -2.96 7.88
C SER A 87 0.24 -2.91 8.96
N THR A 88 0.14 -1.96 9.89
CA THR A 88 1.07 -1.84 11.03
C THR A 88 0.90 -3.00 12.00
N ILE A 89 -0.34 -3.45 12.23
CA ILE A 89 -0.62 -4.64 13.04
C ILE A 89 0.04 -5.85 12.41
N LYS A 90 -0.15 -6.09 11.11
CA LYS A 90 0.49 -7.20 10.38
C LYS A 90 2.00 -7.19 10.49
N THR A 91 2.64 -6.03 10.30
CA THR A 91 4.09 -5.89 10.47
C THR A 91 4.54 -6.22 11.90
N LYS A 92 3.83 -5.74 12.93
CA LYS A 92 4.17 -6.03 14.33
C LYS A 92 3.95 -7.50 14.69
N VAL A 93 2.86 -8.11 14.21
CA VAL A 93 2.56 -9.54 14.38
C VAL A 93 3.70 -10.38 13.80
N TYR A 94 4.16 -10.08 12.59
CA TYR A 94 5.29 -10.77 11.98
C TYR A 94 6.60 -10.61 12.79
N MET A 95 6.87 -9.42 13.33
CA MET A 95 8.08 -9.20 14.15
C MET A 95 8.02 -9.96 15.47
N ILE A 96 6.86 -9.98 16.13
CA ILE A 96 6.67 -10.69 17.39
C ILE A 96 6.66 -12.20 17.16
N SER A 97 6.03 -12.69 16.09
CA SER A 97 6.01 -14.11 15.77
C SER A 97 7.43 -14.64 15.56
N ALA A 98 8.28 -13.92 14.82
CA ALA A 98 9.68 -14.30 14.63
C ALA A 98 10.44 -14.41 15.97
N PHE A 99 10.21 -13.49 16.90
CA PHE A 99 10.81 -13.54 18.24
C PHE A 99 10.30 -14.75 19.04
N LEU A 100 8.99 -15.01 19.03
CA LEU A 100 8.39 -16.13 19.75
C LEU A 100 8.85 -17.48 19.18
N THR A 101 9.06 -17.59 17.86
CA THR A 101 9.63 -18.78 17.24
C THR A 101 11.07 -19.01 17.73
N GLU A 102 11.92 -17.96 17.78
CA GLU A 102 13.27 -18.11 18.35
C GLU A 102 13.25 -18.45 19.85
N ALA A 103 12.32 -17.88 20.62
CA ALA A 103 12.17 -18.22 22.04
C ALA A 103 11.84 -19.72 22.21
N GLN A 104 10.91 -20.23 21.40
CA GLN A 104 10.55 -21.64 21.41
C GLN A 104 11.72 -22.55 21.01
N ARG A 105 12.50 -22.17 19.99
CA ARG A 105 13.72 -22.93 19.61
C ARG A 105 14.80 -22.90 20.70
N ALA A 106 14.84 -21.83 21.50
CA ALA A 106 15.73 -21.74 22.67
C ALA A 106 15.21 -22.53 23.89
N GLY A 107 14.11 -23.28 23.76
CA GLY A 107 13.49 -24.06 24.85
C GLY A 107 12.62 -23.22 25.80
N GLU A 108 12.40 -21.94 25.48
CA GLU A 108 11.59 -21.05 26.32
C GLU A 108 10.12 -21.21 25.94
N HIS A 109 9.34 -21.88 26.80
CA HIS A 109 7.89 -22.09 26.62
C HIS A 109 7.03 -21.17 27.49
N GLU A 110 7.67 -20.33 28.31
CA GLU A 110 7.00 -19.37 29.17
C GLU A 110 7.70 -18.01 29.13
N LEU A 111 6.97 -16.96 28.77
CA LEU A 111 7.57 -15.63 28.62
C LEU A 111 7.91 -14.95 29.95
N SER A 112 7.20 -15.32 31.02
CA SER A 112 7.35 -14.73 32.36
C SER A 112 8.73 -14.99 32.96
N ILE A 113 9.34 -16.14 32.66
CA ILE A 113 10.65 -16.55 33.19
C ILE A 113 11.82 -16.00 32.36
N ILE A 114 11.55 -15.48 31.15
CA ILE A 114 12.61 -14.98 30.27
C ILE A 114 13.18 -13.68 30.84
N THR A 115 14.44 -13.75 31.27
CA THR A 115 15.19 -12.57 31.73
C THR A 115 15.47 -11.59 30.59
N ALA A 116 15.71 -10.31 30.91
CA ALA A 116 16.06 -9.31 29.90
C ALA A 116 17.29 -9.71 29.06
N ARG A 117 18.31 -10.32 29.69
CA ARG A 117 19.52 -10.79 28.98
C ARG A 117 19.20 -11.92 28.01
N LYS A 118 18.37 -12.89 28.43
CA LYS A 118 17.94 -14.00 27.57
C LYS A 118 17.07 -13.48 26.41
N ALA A 119 16.14 -12.56 26.67
CA ALA A 119 15.34 -11.92 25.62
C ALA A 119 16.22 -11.16 24.60
N GLN A 120 17.26 -10.47 25.04
CA GLN A 120 18.23 -9.81 24.14
C GLN A 120 19.04 -10.82 23.31
N SER A 121 19.40 -11.96 23.89
CA SER A 121 20.07 -13.06 23.16
C SER A 121 19.17 -13.67 22.09
N ILE A 122 17.90 -13.95 22.44
CA ILE A 122 16.88 -14.46 21.50
C ILE A 122 16.66 -13.45 20.36
N PHE A 123 16.58 -12.16 20.69
CA PHE A 123 16.45 -11.09 19.71
C PHE A 123 17.63 -11.02 18.74
N SER A 124 18.86 -11.22 19.24
CA SER A 124 20.07 -11.21 18.41
C SER A 124 20.03 -12.39 17.42
N SER A 125 19.75 -13.61 17.91
CA SER A 125 19.54 -14.80 17.06
C SER A 125 18.48 -14.58 16.00
N MET A 126 17.34 -13.97 16.37
CA MET A 126 16.27 -13.61 15.44
C MET A 126 16.78 -12.66 14.34
N CYS A 127 17.56 -11.64 14.71
CA CYS A 127 18.07 -10.67 13.75
C CYS A 127 19.10 -11.28 12.80
N ASP A 128 19.96 -12.17 13.27
CA ASP A 128 20.96 -12.86 12.46
C ASP A 128 20.29 -13.77 11.42
N ARG A 129 19.24 -14.50 11.83
CA ARG A 129 18.46 -15.33 10.90
C ARG A 129 17.72 -14.51 9.85
N VAL A 130 17.05 -13.44 10.29
CA VAL A 130 16.28 -12.56 9.38
C VAL A 130 17.18 -11.90 8.35
N SER A 131 18.38 -11.51 8.76
CA SER A 131 19.32 -10.79 7.91
C SER A 131 20.15 -11.70 7.00
N ARG A 132 20.05 -13.03 7.14
CA ARG A 132 20.82 -14.04 6.39
C ARG A 132 22.34 -13.74 6.41
N GLY A 133 22.85 -13.32 7.56
CA GLY A 133 24.26 -12.95 7.75
C GLY A 133 24.61 -11.49 7.45
N GLY A 134 23.65 -10.66 7.03
CA GLY A 134 23.84 -9.22 6.87
C GLY A 134 23.57 -8.41 8.15
N LYS A 135 23.91 -7.11 8.18
CA LYS A 135 23.48 -6.22 9.27
C LYS A 135 22.15 -5.54 8.95
N LEU A 136 21.17 -5.64 9.85
CA LEU A 136 19.92 -4.87 9.77
C LEU A 136 20.19 -3.37 10.00
N SER A 137 19.37 -2.50 9.39
CA SER A 137 19.48 -1.05 9.64
C SER A 137 19.09 -0.72 11.09
N ALA A 138 19.67 0.36 11.65
CA ALA A 138 19.32 0.85 12.98
C ALA A 138 17.80 1.08 13.14
N SER A 139 17.14 1.62 12.11
CA SER A 139 15.69 1.86 12.10
C SER A 139 14.85 0.56 12.15
N THR A 140 15.34 -0.49 11.48
CA THR A 140 14.72 -1.82 11.47
C THR A 140 14.87 -2.48 12.83
N LEU A 141 16.05 -2.38 13.45
CA LEU A 141 16.30 -2.87 14.81
C LEU A 141 15.39 -2.16 15.82
N ALA A 142 15.29 -0.83 15.75
CA ALA A 142 14.41 -0.04 16.61
C ALA A 142 12.94 -0.46 16.48
N SER A 143 12.47 -0.66 15.25
CA SER A 143 11.10 -1.10 14.97
C SER A 143 10.81 -2.48 15.58
N ARG A 144 11.74 -3.43 15.43
CA ARG A 144 11.62 -4.78 15.99
C ARG A 144 11.68 -4.78 17.52
N MET A 145 12.60 -4.05 18.13
CA MET A 145 12.67 -3.89 19.59
C MET A 145 11.35 -3.33 20.12
N ASN A 146 10.81 -2.27 19.50
CA ASN A 146 9.54 -1.70 19.91
C ASN A 146 8.35 -2.66 19.74
N ALA A 147 8.36 -3.53 18.74
CA ALA A 147 7.35 -4.58 18.61
C ALA A 147 7.45 -5.60 19.75
N ILE A 148 8.65 -6.06 20.09
CA ILE A 148 8.87 -7.06 21.15
C ILE A 148 8.55 -6.50 22.53
N ARG A 149 8.81 -5.21 22.78
CA ARG A 149 8.43 -4.53 24.03
C ARG A 149 6.92 -4.59 24.31
N LEU A 150 6.08 -4.80 23.29
CA LEU A 150 4.65 -5.00 23.49
C LEU A 150 4.35 -6.25 24.33
N LEU A 151 5.21 -7.27 24.29
CA LEU A 151 5.09 -8.46 25.17
C LEU A 151 5.25 -8.10 26.65
N TYR A 152 6.03 -7.05 26.96
CA TYR A 152 6.15 -6.54 28.33
C TYR A 152 4.98 -5.61 28.66
N TYR A 153 4.68 -4.63 27.80
CA TYR A 153 3.67 -3.60 28.07
C TYR A 153 2.24 -4.13 28.12
N LEU A 154 1.91 -5.14 27.31
CA LEU A 154 0.56 -5.69 27.23
C LEU A 154 0.37 -6.93 28.11
N LYS A 155 1.35 -7.31 28.94
CA LYS A 155 1.29 -8.55 29.74
C LYS A 155 0.03 -8.65 30.60
N ALA A 156 -0.39 -7.55 31.22
CA ALA A 156 -1.61 -7.49 32.04
C ALA A 156 -2.91 -7.65 31.23
N LYS A 157 -2.91 -7.24 29.95
CA LYS A 157 -4.08 -7.37 29.05
C LYS A 157 -4.15 -8.73 28.38
N VAL A 158 -3.00 -9.35 28.14
CA VAL A 158 -2.87 -10.65 27.47
C VAL A 158 -2.95 -11.82 28.47
N GLY A 159 -2.67 -11.55 29.75
CA GLY A 159 -2.60 -12.51 30.86
C GLY A 159 -1.20 -13.10 31.07
N THR A 160 -0.28 -12.89 30.13
CA THR A 160 1.12 -13.33 30.21
C THR A 160 1.98 -12.48 29.28
N GLY A 161 3.29 -12.48 29.50
CA GLY A 161 4.24 -11.67 28.75
C GLY A 161 5.63 -11.68 29.39
N LEU A 162 6.53 -10.84 28.90
CA LEU A 162 7.87 -10.71 29.47
C LEU A 162 7.79 -10.07 30.85
N ALA A 163 8.54 -10.59 31.84
CA ALA A 163 8.55 -10.04 33.18
C ALA A 163 9.10 -8.60 33.24
N VAL A 164 10.15 -8.33 32.47
CA VAL A 164 10.92 -7.07 32.45
C VAL A 164 11.00 -6.52 31.02
N ASP A 165 11.11 -5.19 30.87
CA ASP A 165 11.37 -4.56 29.56
C ASP A 165 12.76 -5.01 29.05
N PRO A 166 12.83 -5.80 27.97
CA PRO A 166 14.11 -6.29 27.47
C PRO A 166 14.96 -5.19 26.81
N PHE A 167 14.35 -4.05 26.44
CA PHE A 167 15.00 -2.99 25.69
C PHE A 167 14.67 -1.61 26.28
N PRO A 168 15.19 -1.25 27.47
CA PRO A 168 15.10 0.10 27.97
C PRO A 168 15.81 1.10 27.03
N PRO A 169 15.49 2.40 27.04
CA PRO A 169 15.99 3.38 26.06
C PRO A 169 17.52 3.40 25.88
N ARG A 170 18.29 3.28 26.97
CA ARG A 170 19.76 3.20 26.93
C ARG A 170 20.25 1.97 26.15
N GLN A 171 19.64 0.81 26.40
CA GLN A 171 19.97 -0.43 25.72
C GLN A 171 19.60 -0.38 24.23
N GLN A 172 18.44 0.21 23.90
CA GLN A 172 18.04 0.37 22.49
C GLN A 172 19.06 1.16 21.71
N ARG A 173 19.54 2.29 22.25
CA ARG A 173 20.58 3.10 21.60
C ARG A 173 21.84 2.26 21.35
N ARG A 174 22.30 1.52 22.36
CA ARG A 174 23.48 0.64 22.24
C ARG A 174 23.32 -0.41 21.13
N ILE A 175 22.18 -1.09 21.05
CA ILE A 175 21.91 -2.09 20.01
C ILE A 175 21.80 -1.44 18.63
N GLN A 176 21.19 -0.25 18.52
CA GLN A 176 21.05 0.48 17.26
C GLN A 176 22.38 0.93 16.67
N LEU A 177 23.37 1.27 17.50
CA LEU A 177 24.72 1.63 17.05
C LEU A 177 25.41 0.50 16.29
N ASN A 178 25.03 -0.76 16.56
CA ASN A 178 25.54 -1.93 15.82
C ASN A 178 24.80 -2.19 14.51
N GLY A 179 23.73 -1.44 14.23
CA GLY A 179 22.98 -1.52 12.99
C GLY A 179 23.75 -0.92 11.82
N ARG A 180 23.43 -1.38 10.61
CA ARG A 180 23.94 -0.76 9.38
C ARG A 180 23.46 0.70 9.30
N ASN A 181 24.38 1.62 9.02
CA ASN A 181 24.05 3.00 8.66
C ASN A 181 23.20 2.99 7.39
N LYS A 182 22.05 3.66 7.45
CA LYS A 182 21.18 3.79 6.29
C LYS A 182 21.94 4.65 5.27
N SER A 183 22.14 4.15 4.06
CA SER A 183 22.48 5.03 2.94
C SER A 183 21.30 5.96 2.77
N PHE A 184 21.49 7.25 3.06
CA PHE A 184 20.46 8.22 2.80
C PHE A 184 20.26 8.28 1.30
N TRP A 185 19.00 8.23 0.87
CA TRP A 185 18.70 8.63 -0.49
C TRP A 185 18.97 10.13 -0.56
N GLU A 186 19.90 10.52 -1.40
CA GLU A 186 20.17 11.92 -1.67
C GLU A 186 19.14 12.39 -2.71
N ALA A 187 18.41 13.44 -2.36
CA ALA A 187 17.48 14.04 -3.30
C ALA A 187 18.27 14.58 -4.50
N PRO A 188 17.74 14.43 -5.74
CA PRO A 188 18.38 15.05 -6.88
C PRO A 188 18.51 16.56 -6.63
N PRO A 189 19.62 17.20 -7.05
CA PRO A 189 19.77 18.64 -6.94
C PRO A 189 18.59 19.37 -7.58
N GLU A 190 18.24 20.53 -7.03
CA GLU A 190 17.09 21.32 -7.48
C GLU A 190 17.06 21.58 -9.00
N PRO A 191 18.18 21.93 -9.68
CA PRO A 191 18.16 22.11 -11.13
C PRO A 191 17.75 20.84 -11.90
N VAL A 192 18.13 19.66 -11.40
CA VAL A 192 17.76 18.37 -11.99
C VAL A 192 16.27 18.10 -11.75
N ALA A 193 15.76 18.37 -10.55
CA ALA A 193 14.36 18.21 -10.22
C ALA A 193 13.46 19.13 -11.08
N LEU A 194 13.84 20.41 -11.23
CA LEU A 194 13.13 21.36 -12.08
C LEU A 194 13.18 20.97 -13.56
N HIS A 195 14.31 20.45 -14.04
CA HIS A 195 14.42 19.94 -15.41
C HIS A 195 13.47 18.75 -15.65
N ILE A 196 13.43 17.78 -14.73
CA ILE A 196 12.53 16.62 -14.80
C ILE A 196 11.06 17.08 -14.76
N LEU A 197 10.72 18.04 -13.90
CA LEU A 197 9.37 18.60 -13.82
C LEU A 197 8.99 19.29 -15.12
N LYS A 198 9.84 20.19 -15.64
CA LYS A 198 9.61 20.90 -16.91
C LYS A 198 9.37 19.91 -18.04
N ARG A 199 10.25 18.91 -18.18
CA ARG A 199 10.12 17.90 -19.24
C ARG A 199 8.86 17.06 -19.10
N SER A 200 8.44 16.78 -17.87
CA SER A 200 7.18 16.06 -17.60
C SER A 200 5.96 16.90 -17.99
N ILE A 201 5.98 18.21 -17.74
CA ILE A 201 4.91 19.13 -18.19
C ILE A 201 4.83 19.13 -19.71
N GLU A 202 5.96 19.28 -20.41
CA GLU A 202 6.02 19.24 -21.87
C GLU A 202 5.45 17.91 -22.43
N ILE A 203 5.82 16.77 -21.85
CA ILE A 203 5.27 15.45 -22.25
C ILE A 203 3.74 15.42 -22.09
N VAL A 204 3.22 15.92 -20.97
CA VAL A 204 1.77 15.94 -20.70
C VAL A 204 1.03 16.84 -21.68
N GLU A 205 1.57 18.02 -21.97
CA GLU A 205 0.93 19.01 -22.85
C GLU A 205 1.04 18.61 -24.32
N ASP A 206 2.21 18.19 -24.78
CA ASP A 206 2.48 17.94 -26.20
C ASP A 206 2.04 16.53 -26.65
N LEU A 207 2.23 15.49 -25.82
CA LEU A 207 1.89 14.11 -26.19
C LEU A 207 0.57 13.61 -25.61
N GLY A 208 0.12 14.19 -24.50
CA GLY A 208 -1.09 13.77 -23.80
C GLY A 208 -2.30 13.62 -24.73
N PRO A 209 -2.63 14.65 -25.55
CA PRO A 209 -3.75 14.58 -26.49
C PRO A 209 -3.61 13.45 -27.52
N ASP A 210 -2.44 13.31 -28.16
CA ASP A 210 -2.22 12.32 -29.21
C ASP A 210 -2.25 10.89 -28.68
N ILE A 211 -1.51 10.61 -27.59
CA ILE A 211 -1.46 9.27 -27.00
C ILE A 211 -2.85 8.85 -26.54
N THR A 212 -3.60 9.76 -25.91
CA THR A 212 -4.97 9.48 -25.47
C THR A 212 -5.87 9.15 -26.66
N ARG A 213 -5.84 9.98 -27.71
CA ARG A 213 -6.64 9.82 -28.92
C ARG A 213 -6.32 8.50 -29.65
N ILE A 214 -5.05 8.19 -29.86
CA ILE A 214 -4.59 6.96 -30.50
C ILE A 214 -4.98 5.74 -29.65
N PHE A 215 -4.80 5.82 -28.33
CA PHE A 215 -5.20 4.74 -27.42
C PHE A 215 -6.71 4.49 -27.45
N THR A 216 -7.53 5.54 -27.45
CA THR A 216 -8.99 5.40 -27.57
C THR A 216 -9.38 4.74 -28.89
N LYS A 217 -8.80 5.14 -30.02
CA LYS A 217 -9.07 4.48 -31.33
C LYS A 217 -8.65 3.01 -31.32
N TYR A 218 -7.46 2.71 -30.80
CA TYR A 218 -6.97 1.34 -30.66
C TYR A 218 -7.93 0.48 -29.80
N PHE A 219 -8.40 1.04 -28.69
CA PHE A 219 -9.33 0.40 -27.77
C PHE A 219 -10.68 0.10 -28.43
N LEU A 220 -11.27 1.08 -29.12
CA LEU A 220 -12.53 0.90 -29.84
C LEU A 220 -12.42 -0.17 -30.92
N GLY A 221 -11.30 -0.21 -31.66
CA GLY A 221 -11.04 -1.27 -32.63
C GLY A 221 -10.94 -2.66 -32.00
N ILE A 222 -10.41 -2.77 -30.77
CA ILE A 222 -10.41 -4.02 -30.01
C ILE A 222 -11.83 -4.40 -29.57
N GLN A 223 -12.62 -3.45 -29.07
CA GLN A 223 -13.99 -3.71 -28.64
C GLN A 223 -14.87 -4.19 -29.80
N ASP A 224 -14.82 -3.54 -30.96
CA ASP A 224 -15.53 -3.97 -32.18
C ASP A 224 -15.17 -5.41 -32.57
N ALA A 225 -13.88 -5.80 -32.46
CA ALA A 225 -13.47 -7.17 -32.73
C ALA A 225 -14.09 -8.18 -31.74
N ILE A 226 -14.17 -7.82 -30.45
CA ILE A 226 -14.75 -8.66 -29.40
C ILE A 226 -16.27 -8.79 -29.60
N GLU A 227 -16.96 -7.69 -29.93
CA GLU A 227 -18.40 -7.67 -30.22
C GLU A 227 -18.75 -8.53 -31.44
N ARG A 228 -17.85 -8.61 -32.44
CA ARG A 228 -17.94 -9.54 -33.58
C ARG A 228 -17.64 -11.01 -33.24
N GLY A 229 -17.46 -11.34 -31.96
CA GLY A 229 -17.23 -12.71 -31.48
C GLY A 229 -15.77 -13.19 -31.57
N ASN A 230 -14.80 -12.30 -31.79
CA ASN A 230 -13.39 -12.72 -31.75
C ASN A 230 -12.92 -12.92 -30.30
N THR A 231 -12.47 -14.13 -29.99
CA THR A 231 -12.08 -14.52 -28.62
C THR A 231 -10.56 -14.65 -28.41
N THR A 232 -9.76 -14.59 -29.48
CA THR A 232 -8.31 -14.82 -29.39
C THR A 232 -7.49 -13.60 -29.76
N ARG A 233 -6.37 -13.39 -29.08
CA ARG A 233 -5.45 -12.26 -29.32
C ARG A 233 -5.05 -12.12 -30.79
N LYS A 234 -4.75 -13.24 -31.47
CA LYS A 234 -4.34 -13.25 -32.88
C LYS A 234 -5.43 -12.68 -33.81
N LYS A 235 -6.70 -12.90 -33.48
CA LYS A 235 -7.85 -12.38 -34.25
C LYS A 235 -8.21 -10.94 -33.88
N ILE A 236 -8.03 -10.56 -32.62
CA ILE A 236 -8.37 -9.22 -32.10
C ILE A 236 -7.29 -8.18 -32.47
N SER A 237 -6.01 -8.51 -32.35
CA SER A 237 -4.93 -7.53 -32.48
C SER A 237 -4.85 -6.80 -33.84
N PRO A 238 -5.20 -7.42 -35.00
CA PRO A 238 -5.26 -6.72 -36.28
C PRO A 238 -6.26 -5.56 -36.29
N TYR A 239 -7.42 -5.69 -35.64
CA TYR A 239 -8.44 -4.64 -35.61
C TYR A 239 -7.93 -3.38 -34.91
N GLY A 240 -7.34 -3.54 -33.72
CA GLY A 240 -6.71 -2.42 -33.02
C GLY A 240 -5.57 -1.78 -33.83
N LYS A 241 -4.72 -2.60 -34.47
CA LYS A 241 -3.63 -2.07 -35.32
C LYS A 241 -4.16 -1.30 -36.53
N ASN A 242 -5.20 -1.81 -37.18
CA ASN A 242 -5.83 -1.17 -38.33
C ASN A 242 -6.52 0.13 -37.93
N ALA A 243 -7.12 0.20 -36.74
CA ALA A 243 -7.77 1.42 -36.23
C ALA A 243 -6.81 2.60 -36.04
N ILE A 244 -5.50 2.34 -35.92
CA ILE A 244 -4.46 3.37 -35.75
C ILE A 244 -3.49 3.46 -36.94
N SER A 245 -3.77 2.81 -38.06
CA SER A 245 -2.82 2.68 -39.18
C SER A 245 -2.50 4.00 -39.89
N GLY A 246 -3.41 4.98 -39.85
CA GLY A 246 -3.23 6.32 -40.41
C GLY A 246 -2.87 7.38 -39.37
N GLU A 247 -2.44 6.97 -38.18
CA GLU A 247 -2.18 7.88 -37.08
C GLU A 247 -0.81 8.55 -37.14
N ALA A 248 -0.74 9.77 -36.61
CA ALA A 248 0.49 10.55 -36.49
C ALA A 248 0.54 11.30 -35.16
N PHE A 249 1.77 11.60 -34.70
CA PHE A 249 2.01 12.50 -33.58
C PHE A 249 2.08 13.94 -34.10
N SER A 250 1.24 14.80 -33.55
CA SER A 250 1.05 16.19 -33.96
C SER A 250 2.24 17.09 -33.58
N GLN A 251 2.92 16.79 -32.46
CA GLN A 251 3.97 17.64 -31.87
C GLN A 251 5.32 16.93 -31.69
N CYS A 252 5.66 15.97 -32.55
CA CYS A 252 6.90 15.17 -32.45
C CYS A 252 8.21 15.98 -32.53
N VAL A 253 8.13 17.29 -32.83
CA VAL A 253 9.28 18.17 -33.07
C VAL A 253 9.98 18.62 -31.77
N ARG A 254 9.24 18.78 -30.66
CA ARG A 254 9.78 19.33 -29.39
C ARG A 254 10.43 18.31 -28.48
N ILE A 255 10.29 17.03 -28.80
CA ILE A 255 10.88 15.92 -28.06
C ILE A 255 11.69 15.07 -29.05
N PRO A 256 12.96 15.45 -29.33
CA PRO A 256 13.78 14.82 -30.35
C PRO A 256 13.89 13.30 -30.20
N GLU A 257 13.84 12.81 -28.95
CA GLU A 257 13.86 11.39 -28.60
C GLU A 257 12.66 10.61 -29.16
N LEU A 258 11.59 11.29 -29.55
CA LEU A 258 10.36 10.69 -30.07
C LEU A 258 10.35 10.48 -31.57
N LYS A 259 11.31 11.03 -32.31
CA LYS A 259 11.36 10.91 -33.78
C LYS A 259 11.43 9.47 -34.26
N SER A 260 11.94 8.55 -33.43
CA SER A 260 12.02 7.11 -33.73
C SER A 260 10.72 6.36 -33.44
N PHE A 261 9.76 6.96 -32.73
CA PHE A 261 8.49 6.34 -32.40
C PHE A 261 7.45 6.56 -33.50
N SER A 262 6.54 5.61 -33.65
CA SER A 262 5.52 5.59 -34.70
C SER A 262 4.16 5.47 -34.03
N ALA A 263 3.25 6.38 -34.38
CA ALA A 263 1.88 6.38 -33.89
C ALA A 263 1.08 5.15 -34.37
N CYS A 264 1.46 4.57 -35.51
CA CYS A 264 0.83 3.36 -36.06
C CYS A 264 1.32 2.06 -35.41
N ASN A 265 2.37 2.11 -34.58
CA ASN A 265 2.91 0.94 -33.90
C ASN A 265 2.38 0.86 -32.46
N PRO A 266 1.51 -0.12 -32.12
CA PRO A 266 0.95 -0.24 -30.78
C PRO A 266 1.99 -0.37 -29.66
N LEU A 267 3.15 -0.98 -29.93
CA LEU A 267 4.22 -1.11 -28.92
C LEU A 267 4.88 0.23 -28.61
N HIS A 268 5.06 1.07 -29.62
CA HIS A 268 5.59 2.42 -29.46
C HIS A 268 4.63 3.27 -28.63
N VAL A 269 3.35 3.24 -28.97
CA VAL A 269 2.30 3.92 -28.21
C VAL A 269 2.19 3.37 -26.78
N ALA A 270 2.34 2.05 -26.57
CA ALA A 270 2.32 1.44 -25.23
C ALA A 270 3.46 1.95 -24.34
N TYR A 271 4.67 2.05 -24.90
CA TYR A 271 5.81 2.62 -24.19
C TYR A 271 5.57 4.09 -23.84
N LEU A 272 5.16 4.91 -24.81
CA LEU A 272 4.90 6.33 -24.58
C LEU A 272 3.76 6.57 -23.61
N ARG A 273 2.72 5.73 -23.62
CA ARG A 273 1.66 5.73 -22.62
C ARG A 273 2.20 5.53 -21.20
N LYS A 274 3.15 4.61 -20.99
CA LYS A 274 3.79 4.41 -19.67
C LYS A 274 4.56 5.67 -19.26
N GLN A 275 5.31 6.28 -20.18
CA GLN A 275 6.04 7.52 -19.91
C GLN A 275 5.09 8.69 -19.59
N LEU A 276 3.97 8.79 -20.30
CA LEU A 276 2.94 9.80 -20.03
C LEU A 276 2.33 9.62 -18.63
N VAL A 277 2.02 8.39 -18.21
CA VAL A 277 1.55 8.12 -16.84
C VAL A 277 2.60 8.54 -15.80
N THR A 278 3.87 8.22 -16.03
CA THR A 278 4.98 8.67 -15.15
C THR A 278 5.09 10.19 -15.12
N ALA A 279 5.01 10.86 -16.27
CA ALA A 279 5.07 12.31 -16.37
C ALA A 279 3.90 12.96 -15.60
N CYS A 280 2.68 12.45 -15.75
CA CYS A 280 1.54 12.90 -14.96
C CYS A 280 1.76 12.71 -13.46
N PHE A 281 2.33 11.57 -13.04
CA PHE A 281 2.69 11.33 -11.63
C PHE A 281 3.71 12.36 -11.11
N ILE A 282 4.75 12.66 -11.88
CA ILE A 282 5.77 13.66 -11.53
C ILE A 282 5.11 15.03 -11.38
N VAL A 283 4.34 15.49 -12.38
CA VAL A 283 3.69 16.81 -12.33
C VAL A 283 2.79 16.93 -11.11
N ILE A 284 1.93 15.94 -10.85
CA ILE A 284 1.02 15.96 -9.70
C ILE A 284 1.80 15.92 -8.38
N SER A 285 2.81 15.05 -8.25
CA SER A 285 3.58 14.92 -7.00
C SER A 285 4.45 16.12 -6.66
N TYR A 286 4.95 16.84 -7.67
CA TYR A 286 5.74 18.05 -7.46
C TYR A 286 4.89 19.29 -7.20
N THR A 287 3.67 19.36 -7.74
CA THR A 287 2.86 20.59 -7.71
C THR A 287 1.63 20.50 -6.81
N VAL A 288 1.43 19.38 -6.11
CA VAL A 288 0.36 19.20 -5.12
C VAL A 288 0.99 18.78 -3.79
N GLY A 289 0.54 19.38 -2.68
CA GLY A 289 1.03 19.06 -1.33
C GLY A 289 0.59 17.68 -0.78
N ALA A 290 -0.13 16.90 -1.60
CA ALA A 290 -0.62 15.59 -1.21
C ALA A 290 0.51 14.57 -1.10
N ARG A 291 0.42 13.66 -0.12
CA ARG A 291 1.38 12.57 0.01
C ARG A 291 1.29 11.63 -1.19
N VAL A 292 2.38 10.96 -1.54
CA VAL A 292 2.38 9.92 -2.59
C VAL A 292 1.27 8.88 -2.40
N SER A 293 0.99 8.48 -1.15
CA SER A 293 -0.10 7.54 -0.85
C SER A 293 -1.51 8.11 -1.05
N GLU A 294 -1.66 9.43 -1.02
CA GLU A 294 -2.91 10.13 -1.33
C GLU A 294 -3.05 10.25 -2.85
N ILE A 295 -1.99 10.70 -3.54
CA ILE A 295 -1.89 10.74 -5.00
C ILE A 295 -2.26 9.40 -5.63
N ARG A 296 -1.69 8.30 -5.14
CA ARG A 296 -1.97 6.93 -5.62
C ARG A 296 -3.42 6.45 -5.44
N ARG A 297 -4.23 7.15 -4.62
CA ARG A 297 -5.66 6.87 -4.46
C ARG A 297 -6.56 7.79 -5.29
N ALA A 298 -5.97 8.62 -6.16
CA ALA A 298 -6.76 9.45 -7.06
C ALA A 298 -7.77 8.62 -7.86
N THR A 299 -9.02 9.05 -7.80
CA THR A 299 -10.16 8.54 -8.58
C THR A 299 -10.51 9.53 -9.68
N SER A 300 -11.45 9.19 -10.56
CA SER A 300 -11.96 10.13 -11.57
C SER A 300 -12.56 11.41 -10.98
N THR A 301 -13.00 11.36 -9.72
CA THR A 301 -13.67 12.45 -8.98
C THR A 301 -12.75 13.18 -8.00
N SER A 302 -11.45 12.88 -7.99
CA SER A 302 -10.47 13.50 -7.11
C SER A 302 -10.15 14.97 -7.42
N ILE A 303 -10.67 15.57 -8.49
CA ILE A 303 -10.62 17.02 -8.70
C ILE A 303 -12.02 17.60 -8.62
N ARG A 304 -12.17 18.70 -7.88
CA ARG A 304 -13.40 19.49 -7.81
C ARG A 304 -13.09 20.96 -8.02
N SER A 305 -13.94 21.64 -8.78
CA SER A 305 -13.87 23.09 -8.93
C SER A 305 -14.69 23.76 -7.82
N VAL A 306 -14.11 24.75 -7.17
CA VAL A 306 -14.76 25.53 -6.11
C VAL A 306 -14.69 27.01 -6.50
N GLN A 307 -15.84 27.67 -6.46
CA GLN A 307 -15.91 29.11 -6.65
C GLN A 307 -15.65 29.81 -5.32
N HIS A 308 -14.67 30.71 -5.31
CA HIS A 308 -14.32 31.50 -4.14
C HIS A 308 -15.16 32.77 -4.03
N SER A 309 -15.20 33.37 -2.84
CA SER A 309 -15.85 34.67 -2.60
C SER A 309 -15.28 35.81 -3.45
N SER A 310 -14.05 35.66 -3.95
CA SER A 310 -13.42 36.55 -4.94
C SER A 310 -14.01 36.43 -6.35
N GLY A 311 -14.86 35.45 -6.61
CA GLY A 311 -15.38 35.11 -7.95
C GLY A 311 -14.48 34.18 -8.76
N GLU A 312 -13.26 33.89 -8.28
CA GLU A 312 -12.32 32.97 -8.94
C GLU A 312 -12.76 31.51 -8.76
N VAL A 313 -12.66 30.71 -9.82
CA VAL A 313 -12.91 29.27 -9.79
C VAL A 313 -11.57 28.54 -9.73
N LEU A 314 -11.28 27.92 -8.59
CA LEU A 314 -10.06 27.15 -8.38
C LEU A 314 -10.37 25.65 -8.37
N GLU A 315 -9.44 24.87 -8.91
CA GLU A 315 -9.51 23.42 -8.85
C GLU A 315 -8.77 22.91 -7.60
N TYR A 316 -9.41 21.97 -6.92
CA TYR A 316 -8.95 21.35 -5.70
C TYR A 316 -8.77 19.86 -5.89
N TYR A 317 -7.67 19.32 -5.37
CA TYR A 317 -7.41 17.90 -5.28
C TYR A 317 -7.92 17.31 -3.96
N HIS A 318 -8.82 16.35 -4.08
CA HIS A 318 -9.44 15.57 -3.01
C HIS A 318 -8.94 14.13 -3.07
N ALA A 319 -8.32 13.67 -1.97
CA ALA A 319 -7.93 12.28 -1.84
C ALA A 319 -8.13 11.75 -0.43
N ALA A 320 -8.55 10.49 -0.35
CA ALA A 320 -8.64 9.77 0.91
C ALA A 320 -7.25 9.61 1.55
N ARG A 321 -7.06 10.26 2.71
CA ARG A 321 -5.79 10.25 3.46
C ARG A 321 -5.46 8.84 3.96
N SER A 322 -4.24 8.37 3.67
CA SER A 322 -3.73 7.04 4.09
C SER A 322 -3.52 6.92 5.59
N LYS A 323 -3.22 8.04 6.24
CA LYS A 323 -2.92 8.12 7.66
C LYS A 323 -3.80 9.20 8.26
N ARG A 324 -4.96 8.80 8.77
CA ARG A 324 -5.62 9.60 9.81
C ARG A 324 -4.70 9.49 11.03
N ASN A 325 -4.12 10.60 11.48
CA ASN A 325 -3.54 10.67 12.81
C ASN A 325 -4.69 10.44 13.80
N PHE A 326 -4.92 9.18 14.20
CA PHE A 326 -6.08 8.77 15.00
C PHE A 326 -6.27 9.66 16.24
N ARG A 327 -5.19 10.17 16.83
CA ARG A 327 -5.19 11.12 17.95
C ARG A 327 -5.69 12.53 17.63
N MET A 328 -5.36 13.07 16.46
CA MET A 328 -5.76 14.44 16.06
C MET A 328 -7.22 14.46 15.60
N TYR A 329 -7.64 13.43 14.86
CA TYR A 329 -8.99 13.36 14.28
C TYR A 329 -10.06 12.87 15.24
N ALA A 330 -9.74 12.06 16.26
CA ALA A 330 -10.71 11.67 17.29
C ALA A 330 -11.12 12.82 18.23
N LYS A 331 -10.33 13.92 18.27
CA LYS A 331 -10.69 15.13 19.02
C LYS A 331 -11.55 16.12 18.22
N GLN A 332 -11.59 15.98 16.90
CA GLN A 332 -12.45 16.79 16.05
C GLN A 332 -13.71 16.00 15.74
N ASN A 333 -14.73 16.12 16.61
CA ASN A 333 -16.12 15.75 16.34
C ASN A 333 -16.75 16.68 15.28
N MET A 334 -16.00 17.01 14.24
CA MET A 334 -16.51 17.79 13.12
C MET A 334 -16.76 16.82 11.98
N GLU A 335 -18.00 16.80 11.50
CA GLU A 335 -18.45 16.25 10.21
C GLU A 335 -17.77 16.96 9.01
N VAL A 336 -16.53 17.39 9.15
CA VAL A 336 -15.71 17.78 8.03
C VAL A 336 -15.28 16.47 7.39
N SER A 337 -15.98 16.11 6.29
CA SER A 337 -15.52 15.16 5.29
C SER A 337 -13.99 15.07 5.34
N GLY A 338 -13.44 13.88 5.60
CA GLY A 338 -12.01 13.66 5.86
C GLY A 338 -11.05 13.99 4.71
N GLU A 339 -11.52 14.76 3.72
CA GLU A 339 -10.82 15.35 2.60
C GLU A 339 -10.43 16.79 2.98
N VAL A 340 -9.16 17.02 3.33
CA VAL A 340 -8.62 18.38 3.33
C VAL A 340 -8.07 18.61 1.92
N PRO A 341 -8.69 19.50 1.14
CA PRO A 341 -8.36 19.63 -0.27
C PRO A 341 -7.08 20.45 -0.47
N TRP A 342 -6.37 20.19 -1.56
CA TRP A 342 -5.20 20.97 -1.97
C TRP A 342 -5.54 21.77 -3.22
N VAL A 343 -5.27 23.09 -3.24
CA VAL A 343 -5.28 23.84 -4.49
C VAL A 343 -4.24 23.21 -5.42
N ILE A 344 -4.60 22.99 -6.68
CA ILE A 344 -3.67 22.42 -7.66
C ILE A 344 -3.25 23.43 -8.71
N SER A 345 -2.04 23.24 -9.25
CA SER A 345 -1.57 24.03 -10.38
C SER A 345 -2.34 23.69 -11.67
N PRO A 346 -2.39 24.61 -12.65
CA PRO A 346 -2.94 24.32 -13.98
C PRO A 346 -2.27 23.12 -14.66
N ALA A 347 -0.96 22.93 -14.46
CA ALA A 347 -0.22 21.79 -14.98
C ALA A 347 -0.71 20.46 -14.36
N ALA A 348 -0.95 20.43 -13.05
CA ALA A 348 -1.52 19.26 -12.37
C ALA A 348 -2.93 18.95 -12.84
N SER A 349 -3.76 19.98 -13.03
CA SER A 349 -5.11 19.84 -13.59
C SER A 349 -5.08 19.19 -14.97
N LYS A 350 -4.23 19.68 -15.87
CA LYS A 350 -4.04 19.08 -17.20
C LYS A 350 -3.58 17.63 -17.09
N ALA A 351 -2.57 17.34 -16.26
CA ALA A 351 -2.06 15.99 -16.05
C ALA A 351 -3.15 15.03 -15.54
N PHE A 352 -4.01 15.50 -14.62
CA PHE A 352 -5.13 14.73 -14.12
C PHE A 352 -6.19 14.49 -15.20
N LYS A 353 -6.57 15.52 -15.98
CA LYS A 353 -7.51 15.37 -17.10
C LYS A 353 -7.01 14.36 -18.14
N VAL A 354 -5.71 14.38 -18.45
CA VAL A 354 -5.06 13.39 -19.32
C VAL A 354 -5.13 12.00 -18.69
N LEU A 355 -4.77 11.81 -17.42
CA LEU A 355 -4.87 10.51 -16.73
C LEU A 355 -6.30 9.99 -16.70
N THR A 356 -7.28 10.85 -16.42
CA THR A 356 -8.70 10.49 -16.39
C THR A 356 -9.14 9.92 -17.72
N LYS A 357 -8.79 10.55 -18.84
CA LYS A 357 -9.10 10.02 -20.18
C LYS A 357 -8.31 8.75 -20.49
N LEU A 358 -7.01 8.74 -20.20
CA LEU A 358 -6.11 7.62 -20.52
C LEU A 358 -6.43 6.32 -19.77
N THR A 359 -7.06 6.43 -18.60
CA THR A 359 -7.46 5.28 -17.78
C THR A 359 -8.94 4.95 -17.87
N ALA A 360 -9.79 5.80 -18.47
CA ALA A 360 -11.23 5.56 -18.60
C ALA A 360 -11.57 4.17 -19.18
N PRO A 361 -10.95 3.71 -20.29
CA PRO A 361 -11.24 2.37 -20.83
C PRO A 361 -10.98 1.23 -19.85
N TYR A 362 -9.96 1.36 -18.99
CA TYR A 362 -9.65 0.34 -17.98
C TYR A 362 -10.57 0.41 -16.77
N ARG A 363 -11.03 1.62 -16.40
CA ARG A 363 -11.99 1.79 -15.30
C ARG A 363 -13.34 1.20 -15.67
N GLU A 364 -13.80 1.45 -16.90
CA GLU A 364 -15.05 0.90 -17.43
C GLU A 364 -15.03 -0.63 -17.48
N LEU A 365 -13.96 -1.23 -18.01
CA LEU A 365 -13.83 -2.69 -18.08
C LEU A 365 -13.61 -3.35 -16.70
N GLY A 366 -12.83 -2.71 -15.83
CA GLY A 366 -12.39 -3.29 -14.56
C GLY A 366 -13.28 -3.00 -13.37
N GLY A 367 -14.24 -2.07 -13.49
CA GLY A 367 -15.09 -1.63 -12.38
C GLY A 367 -14.34 -0.95 -11.23
N ILE A 368 -13.10 -0.51 -11.46
CA ILE A 368 -12.23 0.09 -10.43
C ILE A 368 -11.97 1.55 -10.79
N ASP A 369 -12.44 2.47 -9.96
CA ASP A 369 -12.22 3.90 -10.18
C ASP A 369 -10.84 4.37 -9.69
N SER A 370 -9.78 3.97 -10.40
CA SER A 370 -8.40 4.39 -10.12
C SER A 370 -7.77 5.06 -11.33
N LEU A 371 -7.05 6.18 -11.12
CA LEU A 371 -6.31 6.88 -12.18
C LEU A 371 -4.94 6.26 -12.50
N TRP A 372 -4.52 5.23 -11.77
CA TRP A 372 -3.18 4.63 -11.89
C TRP A 372 -3.20 3.24 -12.51
N LEU A 373 -4.22 2.96 -13.32
CA LEU A 373 -4.40 1.69 -14.02
C LEU A 373 -3.48 1.60 -15.25
N VAL A 374 -2.64 0.56 -15.27
CA VAL A 374 -1.72 0.28 -16.37
C VAL A 374 -1.92 -1.16 -16.85
N ALA A 375 -1.87 -1.37 -18.17
CA ALA A 375 -1.81 -2.71 -18.73
C ALA A 375 -0.55 -3.45 -18.25
N GLY A 376 -0.72 -4.71 -17.86
CA GLY A 376 0.42 -5.58 -17.54
C GLY A 376 1.25 -5.89 -18.80
N GLY A 377 2.58 -5.88 -18.67
CA GLY A 377 3.51 -6.20 -19.77
C GLY A 377 3.76 -5.03 -20.72
N ASN A 378 4.16 -5.32 -21.95
CA ASN A 378 4.53 -4.33 -22.99
C ASN A 378 3.42 -4.09 -24.03
N SER A 379 2.21 -4.59 -23.79
CA SER A 379 1.08 -4.36 -24.70
C SER A 379 0.38 -3.05 -24.40
N LEU A 380 -0.20 -2.45 -25.44
CA LEU A 380 -1.04 -1.25 -25.30
C LEU A 380 -2.32 -1.54 -24.52
N MET A 381 -2.82 -2.78 -24.59
CA MET A 381 -3.96 -3.27 -23.83
C MET A 381 -3.74 -4.72 -23.37
N ALA A 382 -4.32 -5.07 -22.23
CA ALA A 382 -4.39 -6.47 -21.80
C ALA A 382 -5.55 -7.14 -22.55
N PHE A 383 -5.25 -8.16 -23.36
CA PHE A 383 -6.26 -8.95 -24.08
C PHE A 383 -7.01 -9.94 -23.18
N ASN A 384 -6.56 -10.10 -21.93
CA ASN A 384 -7.24 -10.92 -20.94
C ASN A 384 -8.00 -9.99 -19.98
N LEU A 385 -9.28 -9.77 -20.28
CA LEU A 385 -10.18 -8.90 -19.52
C LEU A 385 -10.36 -9.35 -18.06
N SER A 386 -10.08 -10.62 -17.73
CA SER A 386 -10.11 -11.13 -16.35
C SER A 386 -8.93 -10.66 -15.49
N LYS A 387 -7.84 -10.16 -16.11
CA LYS A 387 -6.69 -9.61 -15.38
C LYS A 387 -6.90 -8.10 -15.21
N VAL A 388 -7.43 -7.74 -14.04
CA VAL A 388 -7.52 -6.36 -13.56
C VAL A 388 -6.19 -5.63 -13.80
N PRO A 389 -6.19 -4.44 -14.43
CA PRO A 389 -4.98 -3.65 -14.63
C PRO A 389 -4.28 -3.43 -13.29
N SER A 390 -2.96 -3.60 -13.25
CA SER A 390 -2.21 -3.35 -12.03
C SER A 390 -2.27 -1.86 -11.71
N ILE A 391 -2.69 -1.52 -10.49
CA ILE A 391 -2.38 -0.22 -9.91
C ILE A 391 -0.86 -0.13 -9.87
N LEU A 392 -0.27 0.95 -10.38
CA LEU A 392 1.15 1.27 -10.18
C LEU A 392 1.51 1.09 -8.69
N SER A 393 2.05 -0.07 -8.37
CA SER A 393 2.78 -0.32 -7.15
C SER A 393 4.22 0.03 -7.46
N ALA A 394 4.83 0.89 -6.63
CA ALA A 394 6.27 0.98 -6.59
C ALA A 394 6.80 -0.46 -6.45
N SER A 395 7.37 -0.98 -7.53
CA SER A 395 8.14 -2.21 -7.53
C SER A 395 9.33 -2.04 -6.61
#